data_AF-A0A6I0EKQ8-F1
#
_entry.id   AF-A0A6I0EKQ8-F1
#
_cell.length_a   1.000
_cell.length_b   1.000
_cell.length_c   1.000
_cell.angle_alpha   90.00
_cell.angle_beta   90.00
_cell.angle_gamma   90.00
#
_symmetry.space_group_name_H-M   'P 1'
#
loop_
_entity.id
_entity.type
_entity.pdbx_description
1 polymer ?
#
loop_
_entity_poly.entity_id
_entity_poly.type
_entity_poly.pdbx_seq_one_letter_code
_entity_poly.pdbx_strand_id
1 'polypeptide(L)'
;MAITWDLTDIPAVDAADLGAAMRALIEDGRGLVLLRGATDADLDTARATLQRRHHAEPQRALAAFVRFRHLVDVFGARRLKNLMLGNGHALMAPAIAIAATLRLNAHRGFNPQRFLIALSEALGTNVVALETRQGGVAAAQAELLAA
;
A
#
# COMPACT_ATOMS: atom_id res chain seq x y z
N MET A 1 30.23 -11.72 2.73
CA MET A 1 29.73 -10.84 3.82
C MET A 1 28.52 -11.51 4.44
N ALA A 2 28.60 -11.87 5.72
CA ALA A 2 27.45 -12.41 6.46
C ALA A 2 26.48 -11.25 6.75
N ILE A 3 25.23 -11.39 6.33
CA ILE A 3 24.17 -10.42 6.63
C ILE A 3 23.64 -10.81 8.01
N THR A 4 23.96 -10.00 9.02
CA THR A 4 23.36 -10.12 10.35
C THR A 4 21.91 -9.69 10.25
N TRP A 5 21.00 -10.66 10.21
CA TRP A 5 19.56 -10.43 10.26
C TRP A 5 19.21 -9.94 11.66
N ASP A 6 19.07 -8.63 11.83
CA ASP A 6 18.41 -8.10 13.02
C ASP A 6 16.91 -8.41 12.92
N LEU A 7 16.43 -9.32 13.78
CA LEU A 7 15.04 -9.75 13.87
C LEU A 7 14.07 -8.59 14.21
N THR A 8 14.60 -7.45 14.67
CA THR A 8 13.80 -6.22 14.84
C THR A 8 13.60 -5.38 13.58
N ASP A 9 14.34 -5.61 12.48
CA ASP A 9 14.40 -4.71 11.32
C ASP A 9 14.45 -5.45 9.97
N ILE A 10 13.33 -6.04 9.56
CA ILE A 10 13.19 -6.57 8.19
C ILE A 10 13.37 -5.42 7.19
N PRO A 11 14.33 -5.47 6.23
CA PRO A 11 14.60 -4.57 5.08
C PRO A 11 14.23 -3.08 5.14
N ALA A 12 14.46 -2.32 4.08
CA ALA A 12 13.33 -1.64 3.41
C ALA A 12 13.23 -2.31 2.05
N VAL A 13 12.09 -2.26 1.39
CA VAL A 13 11.96 -2.85 0.03
C VAL A 13 11.42 -1.81 -0.93
N ASP A 14 11.52 -2.11 -2.22
CA ASP A 14 10.90 -1.26 -3.23
C ASP A 14 9.38 -1.45 -3.18
N ALA A 15 8.62 -0.35 -3.21
CA ALA A 15 7.17 -0.40 -3.32
C ALA A 15 6.72 -1.14 -4.59
N ALA A 16 7.54 -1.13 -5.65
CA ALA A 16 7.28 -1.90 -6.87
C ALA A 16 7.24 -3.41 -6.63
N ASP A 17 8.00 -3.93 -5.66
CA ASP A 17 8.03 -5.36 -5.34
C ASP A 17 6.72 -5.80 -4.68
N LEU A 18 6.28 -5.04 -3.67
CA LEU A 18 5.00 -5.25 -3.00
C LEU A 18 3.82 -5.02 -3.98
N GLY A 19 3.94 -4.04 -4.87
CA GLY A 19 2.98 -3.77 -5.95
C GLY A 19 2.87 -4.92 -6.94
N ALA A 20 3.99 -5.57 -7.31
CA ALA A 20 3.98 -6.74 -8.18
C ALA A 20 3.27 -7.93 -7.54
N ALA A 21 3.51 -8.18 -6.25
CA ALA A 21 2.81 -9.23 -5.50
C ALA A 21 1.30 -8.94 -5.41
N MET A 22 0.91 -7.71 -5.12
CA MET A 22 -0.51 -7.31 -5.10
C MET A 22 -1.16 -7.45 -6.49
N ARG A 23 -0.47 -7.04 -7.55
CA ARG A 23 -0.95 -7.14 -8.93
C ARG A 23 -1.20 -8.59 -9.33
N ALA A 24 -0.26 -9.50 -9.03
CA ALA A 24 -0.42 -10.92 -9.32
C ALA A 24 -1.68 -11.50 -8.66
N LEU A 25 -1.98 -11.12 -7.41
CA LEU A 25 -3.21 -11.55 -6.74
C LEU A 25 -4.47 -10.96 -7.38
N ILE A 26 -4.42 -9.68 -7.79
CA ILE A 26 -5.55 -9.04 -8.47
C ILE A 26 -5.85 -9.74 -9.81
N GLU A 27 -4.81 -10.03 -10.59
CA GLU A 27 -4.92 -10.73 -11.88
C GLU A 27 -5.53 -12.14 -11.72
N ASP A 28 -5.22 -12.82 -10.61
CA ASP A 28 -5.81 -14.12 -10.26
C ASP A 28 -7.21 -14.03 -9.62
N GLY A 29 -7.85 -12.86 -9.64
CA GLY A 29 -9.20 -12.65 -9.10
C GLY A 29 -9.27 -12.52 -7.57
N ARG A 30 -8.13 -12.33 -6.90
CA ARG A 30 -7.99 -12.31 -5.43
C ARG A 30 -7.74 -10.91 -4.86
N GLY A 31 -8.21 -9.87 -5.53
CA GLY A 31 -7.98 -8.47 -5.14
C GLY A 31 -8.54 -8.05 -3.78
N LEU A 32 -9.39 -8.87 -3.14
CA LEU A 32 -9.95 -8.61 -1.80
C LEU A 32 -9.07 -9.13 -0.65
N VAL A 33 -7.83 -9.55 -0.94
CA VAL A 33 -6.90 -10.13 0.05
C VAL A 33 -6.70 -9.23 1.28
N LEU A 34 -6.65 -7.90 1.11
CA LEU A 34 -6.52 -6.96 2.23
C LEU A 34 -7.75 -6.94 3.14
N LEU A 35 -8.94 -7.20 2.60
CA LEU A 35 -10.19 -7.17 3.38
C LEU A 35 -10.48 -8.52 4.06
N ARG A 36 -10.24 -9.62 3.33
CA ARG A 36 -10.57 -10.98 3.76
C ARG A 36 -9.43 -11.68 4.48
N GLY A 37 -8.20 -11.16 4.37
CA GLY A 37 -6.99 -11.88 4.73
C GLY A 37 -6.47 -12.73 3.56
N ALA A 38 -5.23 -13.19 3.67
CA ALA A 38 -4.60 -14.07 2.70
C ALA A 38 -4.76 -15.53 3.12
N THR A 39 -5.15 -16.37 2.17
CA THR A 39 -5.02 -17.83 2.28
C THR A 39 -3.59 -18.26 1.97
N ASP A 40 -3.24 -19.51 2.27
CA ASP A 40 -1.91 -20.05 1.93
C ASP A 40 -1.66 -20.02 0.41
N ALA A 41 -2.68 -20.28 -0.41
CA ALA A 41 -2.57 -20.19 -1.86
C ALA A 41 -2.26 -18.76 -2.36
N ASP A 42 -2.74 -17.73 -1.64
CA ASP A 42 -2.46 -16.33 -1.96
C ASP A 42 -1.03 -15.98 -1.62
N LEU A 43 -0.58 -16.41 -0.44
CA LEU A 43 0.81 -16.23 -0.01
C LEU A 43 1.78 -16.97 -0.91
N ASP A 44 1.44 -18.17 -1.36
CA ASP A 44 2.25 -18.95 -2.30
C ASP A 44 2.39 -18.25 -3.65
N THR A 45 1.33 -17.62 -4.14
CA THR A 45 1.32 -16.84 -5.39
C THR A 45 2.18 -15.58 -5.28
N ALA A 46 2.04 -14.85 -4.18
CA ALA A 46 2.87 -13.69 -3.88
C ALA A 46 4.35 -14.08 -3.75
N ARG A 47 4.64 -15.19 -3.05
CA ARG A 47 5.99 -15.73 -2.88
C ARG A 47 6.62 -16.11 -4.22
N ALA A 48 5.91 -16.86 -5.05
CA ALA A 48 6.39 -17.27 -6.37
C ALA A 48 6.67 -16.06 -7.28
N THR A 49 5.83 -15.02 -7.20
CA THR A 49 6.03 -13.77 -7.96
C THR A 49 7.30 -13.04 -7.52
N LEU A 50 7.53 -12.91 -6.22
CA LEU A 50 8.70 -12.24 -5.67
C LEU A 50 9.99 -13.04 -5.90
N GLN A 51 9.94 -14.36 -5.80
CA GLN A 51 11.07 -15.25 -6.11
C GLN A 51 11.49 -15.16 -7.58
N ARG A 52 10.53 -15.13 -8.51
CA ARG A 52 10.83 -14.93 -9.94
C ARG A 52 11.47 -13.57 -10.20
N ARG A 53 10.95 -12.51 -9.57
CA ARG A 53 11.45 -11.13 -9.73
C ARG A 53 12.87 -10.96 -9.19
N HIS A 54 13.18 -11.60 -8.06
CA HIS A 54 14.47 -11.48 -7.34
C HIS A 54 15.25 -12.79 -7.34
N HIS A 55 15.30 -13.50 -8.49
CA HIS A 55 15.94 -14.81 -8.58
C HIS A 55 17.42 -14.80 -8.16
N ALA A 56 18.14 -13.71 -8.44
CA ALA A 56 19.55 -13.52 -8.06
C ALA A 56 19.73 -13.04 -6.61
N GLU A 57 18.67 -12.54 -5.97
CA GLU A 57 18.70 -11.91 -4.64
C GLU A 57 17.64 -12.53 -3.70
N PRO A 58 17.81 -13.79 -3.27
CA PRO A 58 16.80 -14.51 -2.50
C PRO A 58 16.45 -13.84 -1.16
N GLN A 59 17.38 -13.11 -0.56
CA GLN A 59 17.14 -12.37 0.68
C GLN A 59 16.20 -11.18 0.46
N ARG A 60 16.31 -10.50 -0.69
CA ARG A 60 15.41 -9.40 -1.07
C ARG A 60 14.01 -9.93 -1.36
N ALA A 61 13.92 -11.07 -2.05
CA ALA A 61 12.66 -11.78 -2.26
C ALA A 61 11.97 -12.11 -0.93
N LEU A 62 12.73 -12.63 0.04
CA LEU A 62 12.21 -12.98 1.37
C LEU A 62 11.77 -11.74 2.14
N ALA A 63 12.56 -10.66 2.16
CA ALA A 63 12.21 -9.43 2.84
C ALA A 63 10.92 -8.80 2.27
N ALA A 64 10.77 -8.80 0.95
CA ALA A 64 9.55 -8.32 0.29
C ALA A 64 8.35 -9.21 0.63
N PHE A 65 8.54 -10.54 0.66
CA PHE A 65 7.47 -11.47 0.99
C PHE A 65 6.98 -11.31 2.43
N VAL A 66 7.88 -11.22 3.39
CA VAL A 66 7.49 -11.06 4.81
C VAL A 66 6.78 -9.73 5.02
N ARG A 67 7.25 -8.65 4.37
CA ARG A 67 6.53 -7.36 4.36
C ARG A 67 5.15 -7.46 3.75
N PHE A 68 5.02 -8.14 2.62
CA PHE A 68 3.74 -8.32 1.95
C PHE A 68 2.75 -9.09 2.83
N ARG A 69 3.20 -10.17 3.48
CA ARG A 69 2.37 -10.91 4.43
C ARG A 69 1.88 -10.00 5.56
N HIS A 70 2.77 -9.24 6.19
CA HIS A 70 2.37 -8.34 7.27
C HIS A 70 1.55 -7.13 6.82
N LEU A 71 1.66 -6.72 5.55
CA LEU A 71 0.75 -5.76 4.94
C LEU A 71 -0.68 -6.32 4.88
N VAL A 72 -0.86 -7.59 4.54
CA VAL A 72 -2.19 -8.21 4.61
C VAL A 72 -2.67 -8.30 6.07
N ASP A 73 -1.80 -8.75 6.98
CA ASP A 73 -2.16 -8.93 8.40
C ASP A 73 -2.56 -7.62 9.08
N VAL A 74 -1.91 -6.49 8.77
CA VAL A 74 -2.20 -5.21 9.41
C VAL A 74 -3.61 -4.70 9.05
N PHE A 75 -4.08 -4.99 7.83
CA PHE A 75 -5.48 -4.75 7.44
C PHE A 75 -6.46 -5.70 8.12
N GLY A 76 -6.01 -6.69 8.91
CA GLY A 76 -6.84 -7.43 9.86
C GLY A 76 -7.50 -6.53 10.92
N ALA A 77 -6.88 -5.39 11.25
CA ALA A 77 -7.36 -4.48 12.29
C ALA A 77 -8.64 -3.73 11.85
N ARG A 78 -9.66 -3.71 12.74
CA ARG A 78 -10.99 -3.13 12.46
C ARG A 78 -10.95 -1.70 11.89
N ARG A 79 -10.10 -0.81 12.44
CA ARG A 79 -10.04 0.59 11.97
C ARG A 79 -9.45 0.70 10.55
N LEU A 80 -8.46 -0.13 10.22
CA LEU A 80 -7.87 -0.17 8.88
C LEU A 80 -8.83 -0.81 7.86
N LYS A 81 -9.58 -1.85 8.25
CA LYS A 81 -10.69 -2.38 7.42
C LYS A 81 -11.73 -1.32 7.11
N ASN A 82 -12.18 -0.59 8.12
CA ASN A 82 -13.16 0.49 7.92
C ASN A 82 -12.62 1.58 7.01
N LEU A 83 -11.35 1.95 7.16
CA LEU A 83 -10.69 2.93 6.29
C LEU A 83 -10.64 2.42 4.84
N MET A 84 -10.29 1.14 4.64
CA MET A 84 -10.30 0.48 3.33
C MET A 84 -11.69 0.46 2.68
N LEU A 85 -12.73 0.13 3.45
CA LEU A 85 -14.12 0.14 2.97
C LEU A 85 -14.60 1.54 2.59
N GLY A 86 -14.15 2.58 3.31
CA GLY A 86 -14.52 3.96 3.04
C GLY A 86 -13.85 4.59 1.82
N ASN A 87 -12.63 4.17 1.46
CA ASN A 87 -11.86 4.78 0.35
C ASN A 87 -11.63 3.83 -0.84
N GLY A 88 -11.92 2.53 -0.69
CA GLY A 88 -11.77 1.53 -1.73
C GLY A 88 -10.32 1.35 -2.18
N HIS A 89 -10.13 1.17 -3.49
CA HIS A 89 -8.83 0.86 -4.11
C HIS A 89 -7.82 2.02 -4.02
N ALA A 90 -8.28 3.26 -3.79
CA ALA A 90 -7.40 4.43 -3.66
C ALA A 90 -6.39 4.28 -2.51
N LEU A 91 -6.68 3.44 -1.52
CA LEU A 91 -5.79 3.13 -0.41
C LEU A 91 -4.70 2.11 -0.73
N MET A 92 -4.79 1.35 -1.82
CA MET A 92 -3.83 0.29 -2.10
C MET A 92 -2.42 0.82 -2.35
N ALA A 93 -2.29 1.82 -3.24
CA ALA A 93 -1.00 2.43 -3.55
C ALA A 93 -0.29 3.05 -2.32
N PRO A 94 -0.95 3.91 -1.51
CA PRO A 94 -0.31 4.46 -0.32
C PRO A 94 -0.02 3.39 0.74
N ALA A 95 -0.88 2.37 0.89
CA ALA A 95 -0.62 1.26 1.82
C ALA A 95 0.64 0.48 1.42
N ILE A 96 0.80 0.21 0.12
CA ILE A 96 1.99 -0.46 -0.42
C ILE A 96 3.24 0.38 -0.19
N ALA A 97 3.20 1.68 -0.47
CA ALA A 97 4.33 2.59 -0.26
C ALA A 97 4.73 2.69 1.22
N ILE A 98 3.75 2.74 2.12
CA ILE A 98 3.99 2.75 3.58
C ILE A 98 4.58 1.42 4.03
N ALA A 99 4.03 0.28 3.60
CA ALA A 99 4.57 -1.04 3.96
C ALA A 99 6.01 -1.27 3.47
N ALA A 100 6.37 -0.66 2.34
CA ALA A 100 7.71 -0.75 1.77
C ALA A 100 8.79 -0.11 2.68
N THR A 101 8.42 0.97 3.37
CA THR A 101 9.35 1.87 4.08
C THR A 101 9.20 1.85 5.59
N LEU A 102 7.99 1.61 6.11
CA LEU A 102 7.73 1.60 7.54
C LEU A 102 8.52 0.48 8.22
N ARG A 103 9.05 0.79 9.41
CA ARG A 103 9.76 -0.17 10.24
C ARG A 103 8.86 -1.36 10.57
N LEU A 104 9.37 -2.57 10.29
CA LEU A 104 8.66 -3.82 10.46
C LEU A 104 9.36 -4.70 11.50
N ASN A 105 8.65 -5.04 12.57
CA ASN A 105 9.12 -6.00 13.55
C ASN A 105 8.79 -7.41 13.08
N ALA A 106 9.78 -8.31 12.96
CA ALA A 106 9.55 -9.65 12.41
C ALA A 106 8.61 -10.51 13.27
N HIS A 107 8.54 -10.26 14.58
CA HIS A 107 7.69 -11.03 15.50
C HIS A 107 6.26 -10.49 15.59
N ARG A 108 6.07 -9.18 15.47
CA ARG A 108 4.77 -8.51 15.70
C ARG A 108 4.12 -7.94 14.43
N GLY A 109 4.85 -7.87 13.33
CA GLY A 109 4.40 -7.20 12.12
C GLY A 109 4.40 -5.67 12.23
N PHE A 110 3.60 -5.01 11.40
CA PHE A 110 3.41 -3.56 11.46
C PHE A 110 2.58 -3.17 12.68
N ASN A 111 2.94 -2.07 13.35
CA ASN A 111 2.08 -1.48 14.38
C ASN A 111 0.82 -0.87 13.71
N PRO A 112 -0.40 -1.37 14.00
CA PRO A 112 -1.62 -0.92 13.32
C PRO A 112 -1.93 0.57 13.53
N GLN A 113 -1.59 1.13 14.70
CA GLN A 113 -1.84 2.55 14.98
C GLN A 113 -0.90 3.44 14.16
N ARG A 114 0.39 3.10 14.11
CA ARG A 114 1.37 3.85 13.30
C ARG A 114 1.04 3.75 11.81
N PHE A 115 0.64 2.56 11.35
CA PHE A 115 0.24 2.34 9.96
C PHE A 115 -1.00 3.17 9.60
N LEU A 116 -2.00 3.22 10.50
CA LEU A 116 -3.21 4.03 10.31
C LEU A 116 -2.87 5.53 10.23
N ILE A 117 -2.03 6.04 11.14
CA ILE A 117 -1.60 7.45 11.12
C ILE A 117 -0.93 7.78 9.78
N ALA A 118 0.04 6.98 9.36
CA ALA A 118 0.74 7.18 8.09
C ALA A 118 -0.22 7.13 6.88
N LEU A 119 -1.21 6.23 6.88
CA LEU A 119 -2.21 6.18 5.82
C LEU A 119 -3.12 7.41 5.81
N SER A 120 -3.58 7.85 6.98
CA SER A 120 -4.41 9.05 7.10
C SER A 120 -3.67 10.31 6.65
N GLU A 121 -2.38 10.43 6.97
CA GLU A 121 -1.52 11.51 6.48
C GLU A 121 -1.36 11.45 4.97
N ALA A 122 -1.03 10.28 4.42
CA ALA A 122 -0.88 10.11 2.97
C ALA A 122 -2.16 10.41 2.19
N LEU A 123 -3.33 10.06 2.75
CA LEU A 123 -4.62 10.44 2.16
C LEU A 123 -4.83 11.96 2.22
N GLY A 124 -4.55 12.59 3.35
CA GLY A 124 -4.68 14.05 3.51
C GLY A 124 -3.79 14.84 2.57
N THR A 125 -2.55 14.39 2.33
CA THR A 125 -1.62 15.01 1.38
C THR A 125 -2.09 14.88 -0.08
N ASN A 126 -2.81 13.81 -0.41
CA ASN A 126 -3.33 13.55 -1.76
C ASN A 126 -4.67 14.26 -2.05
N VAL A 127 -5.28 14.95 -1.08
CA VAL A 127 -6.44 15.82 -1.33
C VAL A 127 -5.94 17.14 -1.92
N VAL A 128 -5.84 17.20 -3.25
CA VAL A 128 -5.79 18.49 -3.94
C VAL A 128 -7.19 19.10 -3.82
N ALA A 129 -7.32 20.18 -3.05
CA ALA A 129 -8.53 20.99 -3.08
C ALA A 129 -8.71 21.48 -4.51
N LEU A 130 -9.71 20.94 -5.21
CA LEU A 130 -10.16 21.52 -6.47
C LEU A 130 -10.68 22.91 -6.10
N GLU A 131 -9.85 23.94 -6.29
CA GLU A 131 -10.31 25.31 -6.19
C GLU A 131 -11.54 25.42 -7.09
N THR A 132 -12.71 25.60 -6.47
CA THR A 132 -13.94 25.89 -7.17
C THR A 132 -13.66 27.09 -8.05
N ARG A 133 -13.59 26.85 -9.37
CA ARG A 133 -13.41 27.86 -10.43
C ARG A 133 -14.67 28.74 -10.49
N GLN A 134 -14.99 29.44 -9.40
CA GLN A 134 -16.11 30.38 -9.31
C GLN A 134 -15.74 31.76 -9.87
N GLY A 135 -14.46 32.04 -10.17
CA GLY A 135 -14.03 33.31 -10.76
C GLY A 135 -14.14 33.42 -12.28
N GLY A 136 -14.21 32.28 -13.01
CA GLY A 136 -14.16 32.30 -14.48
C GLY A 136 -15.50 32.61 -15.17
N VAL A 137 -16.62 32.28 -14.53
CA VAL A 137 -17.95 32.45 -15.14
C VAL A 137 -18.45 33.89 -15.00
N ALA A 138 -18.12 34.57 -13.89
CA ALA A 138 -18.48 35.97 -13.67
C ALA A 138 -17.76 36.92 -14.65
N ALA A 139 -16.49 36.65 -14.98
CA ALA A 139 -15.73 37.44 -15.94
C ALA A 139 -16.28 37.28 -17.38
N ALA A 140 -16.64 36.06 -17.78
CA ALA A 140 -17.20 35.80 -19.11
C ALA A 140 -18.62 36.38 -19.31
N GLN A 141 -19.43 36.44 -18.24
CA GLN A 141 -20.74 37.09 -18.29
C GLN A 141 -20.66 38.61 -18.34
N ALA A 142 -19.66 39.22 -17.72
CA ALA A 142 -19.45 40.66 -17.78
C ALA A 142 -18.99 41.13 -19.18
N GLU A 143 -18.17 40.34 -19.88
CA GLU A 143 -17.75 40.63 -21.25
C GLU A 143 -18.90 40.50 -22.27
N LEU A 144 -19.80 39.53 -22.08
CA LEU A 144 -20.94 39.33 -22.98
C LEU A 144 -22.04 40.39 -22.84
N LEU A 145 -22.16 41.02 -21.67
CA LEU A 145 -23.14 42.09 -21.41
C LEU A 145 -22.61 43.50 -21.78
N ALA A 146 -21.33 43.61 -22.14
CA ALA A 146 -20.68 44.86 -22.53
C ALA A 146 -20.48 45.00 -24.06
N ALA A 147 -20.91 44.01 -24.85
CA ALA A 147 -20.91 44.01 -26.32
C ALA A 147 -22.32 44.19 -26.88
#